data_AF-D3AF42-F1
#
_entry.id   AF-D3AF42-F1
#
_cell.length_a   1.000
_cell.length_b   1.000
_cell.length_c   1.000
_cell.angle_alpha   90.00
_cell.angle_beta   90.00
_cell.angle_gamma   90.00
#
_symmetry.space_group_name_H-M   'P 1'
#
loop_
_entity.id
_entity.type
_entity.pdbx_description
1 polymer ?
#
loop_
_entity_poly.entity_id
_entity_poly.type
_entity_poly.pdbx_seq_one_letter_code
_entity_poly.pdbx_strand_id
1 'polypeptide(L)'
;ALHKPNILIPLSAAASRGDQILNAKSFEKQGFSCVLEEENLSDDSLFQAITQTYHDRQTYISRMEQSELHNAVDTIVDMIESLASN
;
A
#
# COMPACT_ATOMS: atom_id res chain seq x y z
N ALA A 1 10.89 0.10 -6.33
CA ALA A 1 9.81 1.12 -6.35
C ALA A 1 10.38 2.49 -5.99
N LEU A 2 9.63 3.59 -6.10
CA LEU A 2 10.14 4.95 -5.81
C LEU A 2 10.17 5.32 -4.31
N HIS A 3 9.69 4.43 -3.44
CA HIS A 3 9.64 4.59 -1.97
C HIS A 3 9.09 5.95 -1.52
N LYS A 4 8.04 6.43 -2.19
CA LYS A 4 7.45 7.74 -1.88
C LYS A 4 6.39 7.57 -0.79
N PRO A 5 6.51 8.28 0.35
CA PRO A 5 5.43 8.41 1.31
C PRO A 5 4.16 8.87 0.60
N ASN A 6 3.04 8.22 0.89
CA ASN A 6 1.78 8.51 0.22
C ASN A 6 0.61 8.30 1.18
N ILE A 7 -0.49 8.98 0.84
CA ILE A 7 -1.80 8.78 1.45
C ILE A 7 -2.65 8.06 0.42
N LEU A 8 -3.27 6.97 0.83
CA LEU A 8 -4.23 6.23 0.01
C LEU A 8 -5.64 6.63 0.43
N ILE A 9 -6.40 7.15 -0.52
CA ILE A 9 -7.81 7.49 -0.36
C ILE A 9 -8.61 6.54 -1.27
N PRO A 10 -8.97 5.34 -0.78
CA PRO A 10 -9.75 4.41 -1.59
C PRO A 10 -11.16 4.95 -1.77
N LEU A 11 -11.75 4.71 -2.95
CA LEU A 11 -13.16 4.99 -3.16
C LEU A 11 -14.02 4.27 -2.13
N SER A 12 -15.18 4.85 -1.86
CA SER A 12 -16.16 4.30 -0.92
C SER A 12 -16.53 2.86 -1.23
N ALA A 13 -16.94 2.09 -0.22
CA ALA A 13 -17.31 0.68 -0.40
C ALA A 13 -18.41 0.47 -1.46
N ALA A 14 -19.29 1.47 -1.64
CA ALA A 14 -20.36 1.45 -2.63
C ALA A 14 -19.88 1.66 -4.08
N ALA A 15 -18.75 2.34 -4.27
CA ALA A 15 -18.18 2.65 -5.59
C ALA A 15 -16.90 1.85 -5.91
N SER A 16 -16.27 1.26 -4.90
CA SER A 16 -15.02 0.53 -5.01
C SER A 16 -15.24 -0.83 -5.65
N ARG A 17 -14.21 -1.29 -6.38
CA ARG A 17 -14.15 -2.68 -6.90
C ARG A 17 -13.75 -3.70 -5.80
N GLY A 18 -13.78 -3.30 -4.53
CA GLY A 18 -13.32 -4.09 -3.39
C GLY A 18 -11.79 -4.10 -3.23
N ASP A 19 -11.07 -4.36 -4.32
CA ASP A 19 -9.61 -4.48 -4.33
C ASP A 19 -8.87 -3.21 -3.89
N GLN A 20 -9.44 -2.03 -4.14
CA GLN A 20 -8.81 -0.77 -3.72
C GLN A 20 -8.73 -0.65 -2.20
N ILE A 21 -9.80 -1.04 -1.51
CA ILE A 21 -9.86 -1.01 -0.05
C ILE A 21 -8.91 -2.06 0.53
N LEU A 22 -8.88 -3.25 -0.06
CA LEU A 22 -7.97 -4.32 0.37
C LEU A 22 -6.50 -3.93 0.18
N ASN A 23 -6.16 -3.31 -0.96
CA ASN A 23 -4.82 -2.82 -1.23
C ASN A 23 -4.42 -1.69 -0.28
N ALA A 24 -5.32 -0.72 -0.04
CA ALA A 24 -5.06 0.37 0.90
C ALA A 24 -4.78 -0.16 2.31
N LYS A 25 -5.65 -1.04 2.84
CA LYS A 25 -5.49 -1.67 4.16
C LYS A 25 -4.23 -2.54 4.24
N SER A 26 -3.89 -3.23 3.15
CA SER A 26 -2.65 -4.02 3.08
C SER A 26 -1.41 -3.13 3.17
N PHE A 27 -1.40 -1.99 2.48
CA PHE A 27 -0.28 -1.04 2.51
C PHE A 27 -0.15 -0.35 3.88
N GLU A 28 -1.27 0.00 4.51
CA GLU A 28 -1.28 0.52 5.88
C GLU A 28 -0.73 -0.49 6.88
N LYS A 29 -1.19 -1.76 6.82
CA LYS A 29 -0.73 -2.84 7.69
C LYS A 29 0.77 -3.12 7.53
N GLN A 30 1.30 -2.99 6.32
CA GLN A 30 2.73 -3.10 6.02
C GLN A 30 3.53 -1.87 6.48
N GLY A 31 2.85 -0.78 6.86
CA GLY A 31 3.47 0.48 7.25
C GLY A 31 4.08 1.22 6.08
N PHE A 32 3.50 1.13 4.89
CA PHE A 32 3.98 1.83 3.69
C PHE A 32 3.24 3.14 3.42
N SER A 33 2.02 3.27 3.94
CA SER A 33 1.12 4.37 3.60
C SER A 33 0.22 4.72 4.79
N CYS A 34 -0.22 5.98 4.82
CA CYS A 34 -1.40 6.39 5.60
C CYS A 34 -2.66 6.12 4.76
N VAL A 35 -3.74 5.69 5.40
CA VAL A 35 -5.04 5.51 4.73
C VAL A 35 -6.06 6.50 5.30
N LEU A 36 -6.78 7.17 4.39
CA LEU A 36 -7.93 8.02 4.73
C LEU A 36 -9.10 7.56 3.88
N GLU A 37 -10.08 6.90 4.48
CA GLU A 37 -11.28 6.45 3.77
C GLU A 37 -12.05 7.66 3.20
N GLU A 38 -12.54 7.56 1.96
CA GLU A 38 -13.25 8.65 1.27
C GLU A 38 -14.46 9.13 2.07
N GLU A 39 -15.16 8.24 2.77
CA GLU A 39 -16.29 8.56 3.63
C GLU A 39 -15.91 9.46 4.82
N ASN A 40 -14.64 9.47 5.23
CA ASN A 40 -14.11 10.28 6.33
C ASN A 40 -13.34 11.51 5.82
N LEU A 41 -13.35 11.77 4.51
CA LEU A 41 -12.62 12.88 3.90
C LEU A 41 -13.28 14.22 4.24
N SER A 42 -12.52 15.08 4.90
CA SER A 42 -12.81 16.48 5.14
C SER A 42 -11.51 17.29 5.04
N ASP A 43 -11.61 18.61 4.98
CA ASP A 43 -10.43 19.48 4.95
C ASP A 43 -9.51 19.21 6.16
N ASP A 44 -10.10 19.06 7.35
CA ASP A 44 -9.39 18.78 8.59
C ASP A 44 -8.74 17.39 8.59
N SER A 45 -9.47 16.35 8.18
CA SER A 45 -8.93 14.98 8.17
C SER A 45 -7.85 14.80 7.11
N LEU A 46 -7.97 15.47 5.96
CA LEU A 46 -6.94 15.50 4.93
C LEU A 46 -5.69 16.23 5.42
N PHE A 47 -5.85 17.39 6.06
CA PHE A 47 -4.73 18.14 6.62
C PHE A 47 -3.98 17.32 7.68
N GLN A 48 -4.72 16.62 8.55
CA GLN A 48 -4.15 15.72 9.54
C GLN A 48 -3.40 14.56 8.88
N ALA A 49 -3.98 13.92 7.86
CA ALA A 49 -3.34 12.82 7.13
C ALA A 49 -2.05 13.26 6.43
N ILE A 50 -2.03 14.46 5.82
CA ILE A 50 -0.84 15.09 5.22
C ILE A 50 0.23 15.30 6.29
N THR A 51 -0.13 15.91 7.41
CA THR A 51 0.79 16.22 8.50
C THR A 51 1.39 14.95 9.09
N GLN A 52 0.56 13.93 9.35
CA GLN A 52 1.00 12.64 9.87
C GLN A 52 1.91 11.90 8.89
N THR A 53 1.53 11.86 7.61
CA THR A 53 2.33 11.19 6.57
C THR A 53 3.69 11.86 6.40
N TYR A 54 3.74 13.19 6.47
CA TYR A 54 5.00 13.90 6.43
C TYR A 54 5.84 13.66 7.68
N HIS A 55 5.24 13.63 8.86
CA HIS A 55 5.92 13.31 10.12
C HIS A 55 6.53 11.90 10.07
N ASP A 56 5.77 10.89 9.65
CA ASP A 56 6.15 9.48 9.66
C ASP A 56 6.91 9.03 8.40
N ARG A 57 7.18 9.96 7.47
CA ARG A 57 7.75 9.66 6.14
C ARG A 57 8.98 8.76 6.17
N GLN A 58 9.87 8.95 7.16
CA GLN A 58 11.10 8.17 7.25
C GLN A 58 10.80 6.72 7.64
N THR A 59 9.83 6.50 8.52
CA THR A 59 9.34 5.17 8.87
C THR A 59 8.79 4.46 7.63
N TYR A 60 7.95 5.14 6.85
CA TYR A 60 7.40 4.56 5.62
C TYR A 60 8.47 4.22 4.59
N ILE A 61 9.44 5.12 4.36
CA ILE A 61 10.57 4.87 3.45
C ILE A 61 11.35 3.64 3.91
N SER A 62 11.74 3.57 5.19
CA SER A 62 12.53 2.45 5.70
C SER A 62 11.77 1.13 5.66
N ARG A 63 10.45 1.13 5.89
CA ARG A 63 9.60 -0.07 5.72
C ARG A 63 9.56 -0.53 4.26
N MET A 64 9.43 0.40 3.32
CA MET A 64 9.43 0.10 1.89
C MET A 64 10.80 -0.41 1.40
N GLU A 65 11.91 0.11 1.94
CA GLU A 65 13.27 -0.35 1.61
C GLU A 65 13.56 -1.77 2.11
N GLN A 66 13.02 -2.14 3.26
CA GLN A 66 13.19 -3.48 3.87
C GLN A 66 12.28 -4.55 3.26
N SER A 67 11.37 -4.17 2.36
CA SER A 67 10.40 -5.09 1.77
C SER A 67 11.03 -5.92 0.65
N GLU A 68 10.92 -7.24 0.76
CA GLU A 68 11.47 -8.23 -0.19
C GLU A 68 10.61 -8.40 -1.45
N LEU A 69 10.10 -7.30 -2.02
CA LEU A 69 9.37 -7.33 -3.30
C LEU A 69 10.21 -7.82 -4.49
N HIS A 70 11.49 -8.15 -4.28
CA HIS A 70 12.41 -8.68 -5.30
C HIS A 70 12.17 -10.16 -5.66
N ASN A 71 11.65 -10.99 -4.76
CA ASN A 71 11.56 -12.46 -4.98
C ASN A 71 10.36 -12.92 -5.82
N ALA A 72 9.50 -12.00 -6.28
CA ALA A 72 8.29 -12.36 -7.01
C ALA A 72 8.59 -12.98 -8.39
N VAL A 73 9.66 -12.55 -9.07
CA VAL A 73 10.02 -13.09 -10.38
C VAL A 73 10.48 -14.54 -10.25
N ASP A 74 11.41 -14.81 -9.32
CA ASP A 74 11.91 -16.16 -9.06
C ASP A 74 10.79 -17.10 -8.62
N THR A 75 9.89 -16.62 -7.74
CA THR A 75 8.71 -17.38 -7.32
C THR A 75 7.82 -17.77 -8.50
N ILE A 76 7.59 -16.85 -9.45
CA ILE A 76 6.78 -17.13 -10.64
C ILE A 76 7.48 -18.13 -11.56
N VAL A 77 8.79 -18.00 -11.75
CA VAL A 77 9.58 -18.93 -12.56
C VAL A 77 9.53 -20.33 -11.96
N ASP A 78 9.76 -20.47 -10.65
CA ASP A 78 9.69 -21.76 -9.94
C ASP A 78 8.30 -22.41 -10.07
N MET A 79 7.24 -21.61 -9.98
CA MET A 79 5.87 -22.11 -10.16
C MET A 79 5.63 -22.63 -11.58
N ILE A 80 6.12 -21.93 -12.61
CA ILE A 80 6.00 -22.34 -14.01
C ILE A 80 6.78 -23.63 -14.26
N GLU A 81 8.03 -23.70 -13.80
CA GLU A 81 8.89 -24.88 -13.97
C GLU A 81 8.31 -26.12 -13.28
N SER A 82 7.77 -25.95 -12.07
CA SER A 82 7.09 -27.02 -11.32
C SER A 82 5.87 -27.57 -12.06
N LEU A 83 5.08 -26.70 -12.70
CA LEU A 83 3.90 -27.12 -13.47
C LEU A 83 4.27 -27.73 -14.84
N ALA A 84 5.35 -27.28 -15.47
CA ALA A 84 5.81 -27.77 -16.77
C ALA A 84 6.61 -29.09 -16.70
N SER A 85 7.16 -29.40 -15.52
CA SER A 85 7.92 -30.64 -15.27
C SER A 85 7.04 -31.82 -14.81
N ASN A 86 5.73 -31.61 -14.69
CA ASN A 86 4.70 -32.64 -14.49
C ASN A 86 3.97 -32.95 -15.81
#